data_AF-A0A4W5LW10-F1
#
_entry.id   AF-A0A4W5LW10-F1
#
_cell.length_a   1.000
_cell.length_b   1.000
_cell.length_c   1.000
_cell.angle_alpha   90.00
_cell.angle_beta   90.00
_cell.angle_gamma   90.00
#
_symmetry.space_group_name_H-M   'P 1'
#
loop_
_entity.id
_entity.type
_entity.pdbx_description
1 polymer ?
#
loop_
_entity_poly.entity_id
_entity_poly.type
_entity_poly.pdbx_seq_one_letter_code
_entity_poly.pdbx_strand_id
1 'polypeptide(L)' 'MTCLGTGPDQCVTCLHFKDGPNCVEKCPDGLQGTNSFIFKYAEANNECHPCHANCT' A
#
# COMPACT_ATOMS: atom_id res chain seq x y z
N MET A 1 1.07 13.83 -18.21
CA MET A 1 -0.06 13.17 -17.51
C MET A 1 0.48 12.59 -16.22
N THR A 2 -0.08 12.97 -15.08
CA THR A 2 0.32 12.48 -13.75
C THR A 2 -0.72 11.52 -13.15
N CYS A 3 -2.00 11.75 -13.45
CA CYS A 3 -3.11 10.85 -13.11
C CYS A 3 -4.08 10.72 -14.30
N LEU A 4 -4.81 9.61 -14.33
CA LEU A 4 -5.84 9.26 -15.31
C LEU A 4 -7.27 9.59 -14.79
N GLY A 5 -7.40 10.02 -13.53
CA GLY A 5 -8.64 10.50 -12.92
C GLY A 5 -8.48 10.80 -11.43
N THR A 6 -9.58 10.83 -10.67
CA THR A 6 -9.67 11.35 -9.30
C THR A 6 -9.41 10.33 -8.17
N GLY A 7 -8.99 9.11 -8.49
CA GLY A 7 -8.69 8.07 -7.51
C GLY A 7 -7.19 7.84 -7.26
N PRO A 8 -6.80 7.34 -6.07
CA PRO A 8 -5.41 6.94 -5.80
C PRO A 8 -4.95 5.76 -6.66
N ASP A 9 -5.89 5.02 -7.25
CA ASP A 9 -5.69 3.95 -8.22
C ASP A 9 -5.44 4.44 -9.66
N GLN A 10 -5.66 5.73 -9.90
CA GLN A 10 -5.55 6.33 -11.23
C GLN A 10 -4.26 7.14 -11.40
N CYS A 11 -3.36 7.11 -10.43
CA CYS A 11 -2.06 7.76 -10.52
C CYS A 11 -1.11 6.95 -11.42
N VAL A 12 -0.37 7.62 -12.30
CA VAL A 12 0.66 6.96 -13.14
C VAL A 12 1.87 6.55 -12.29
N THR A 13 2.20 7.36 -11.28
CA THR A 13 3.27 7.12 -10.32
C THR A 13 2.85 7.61 -8.93
N CYS A 14 3.16 6.84 -7.88
CA CYS A 14 2.86 7.23 -6.50
C CYS A 14 3.94 8.14 -5.92
N LEU A 15 3.53 9.11 -5.11
CA LEU A 15 4.44 10.02 -4.40
C LEU A 15 5.20 9.33 -3.26
N HIS A 16 4.48 8.50 -2.48
CA HIS A 16 5.00 7.83 -1.30
C HIS A 16 5.12 6.33 -1.57
N PHE A 17 4.06 5.56 -1.30
CA PHE A 17 4.06 4.12 -1.48
C PHE A 17 2.91 3.67 -2.36
N LYS A 18 3.05 2.47 -2.92
CA LYS A 18 2.03 1.84 -3.75
C LYS A 18 1.57 0.54 -3.08
N ASP A 19 0.30 0.49 -2.70
CA ASP A 19 -0.35 -0.71 -2.20
C ASP A 19 -1.28 -1.30 -3.27
N GLY A 20 -0.77 -2.28 -4.01
CA GLY A 20 -1.47 -2.85 -5.15
C GLY A 20 -1.75 -1.77 -6.21
N PRO A 21 -3.02 -1.49 -6.58
CA PRO A 21 -3.32 -0.42 -7.52
C PRO A 21 -3.27 0.98 -6.88
N ASN A 22 -3.39 1.11 -5.56
CA ASN A 22 -3.61 2.39 -4.89
C ASN A 22 -2.29 3.03 -4.44
N CYS A 23 -2.15 4.34 -4.62
CA CYS A 23 -1.14 5.12 -3.93
C CYS A 23 -1.57 5.43 -2.48
N VAL A 24 -0.67 5.21 -1.53
CA VAL A 24 -0.89 5.43 -0.10
C VAL A 24 0.28 6.20 0.52
N GLU A 25 0.01 6.98 1.57
CA GLU A 25 1.06 7.73 2.28
C GLU A 25 1.96 6.85 3.15
N LYS A 26 1.41 5.76 3.71
CA LYS A 26 2.14 4.75 4.47
C LYS A 26 1.55 3.38 4.18
N CYS A 27 2.39 2.34 4.15
CA CYS A 27 1.90 0.98 4.06
C CYS A 27 1.05 0.60 5.29
N PRO A 28 -0.02 -0.22 5.11
CA PRO A 28 -0.85 -0.72 6.20
C PRO A 28 -0.04 -1.37 7.33
N ASP A 29 -0.22 -0.90 8.55
CA ASP A 29 0.56 -1.35 9.71
C ASP A 29 -0.40 -1.61 10.87
N GLY A 30 -1.13 -2.72 10.80
CA GLY A 30 -2.13 -3.11 11.80
C GLY A 30 -3.57 -2.71 11.44
N LEU A 31 -3.91 -2.63 10.15
CA LEU A 31 -5.29 -2.42 9.74
C LEU A 31 -6.14 -3.67 10.02
N GLN A 32 -7.33 -3.51 10.57
CA GLN A 32 -8.25 -4.63 10.81
C GLN A 32 -8.79 -5.17 9.48
N GLY A 33 -8.33 -6.35 9.07
CA GLY A 33 -8.85 -7.09 7.93
C GLY A 33 -10.07 -7.93 8.30
N THR A 34 -10.53 -8.77 7.38
CA THR A 34 -11.70 -9.64 7.56
C THR A 34 -11.49 -10.71 8.64
N ASN A 35 -10.30 -11.30 8.71
CA ASN A 35 -10.00 -12.41 9.63
C ASN A 35 -8.78 -12.17 10.54
N SER A 36 -7.98 -11.15 10.27
CA SER A 36 -6.75 -10.84 11.00
C SER A 36 -6.35 -9.38 10.76
N PHE A 37 -5.37 -8.89 11.52
CA PHE A 37 -4.70 -7.64 11.20
C PHE A 37 -3.86 -7.78 9.92
N ILE A 38 -3.84 -6.71 9.13
CA ILE A 38 -3.06 -6.58 7.91
C ILE A 38 -1.84 -5.72 8.24
N PHE A 39 -0.68 -6.36 8.15
CA PHE A 39 0.61 -5.71 8.25
C PHE A 39 1.31 -5.81 6.89
N LYS A 40 1.78 -4.68 6.40
CA LYS A 40 2.56 -4.53 5.18
C LYS A 40 3.73 -3.61 5.45
N TYR A 41 4.86 -3.91 4.85
CA TYR A 41 6.07 -3.09 4.91
C TYR A 41 6.36 -2.50 3.54
N ALA A 42 7.05 -1.37 3.51
CA ALA A 42 7.52 -0.77 2.27
C ALA A 42 8.84 -1.41 1.85
N GLU A 43 8.93 -1.84 0.59
CA GLU A 43 10.19 -2.25 -0.02
C GLU A 43 10.95 -1.06 -0.62
N ALA A 44 12.17 -1.29 -1.08
CA ALA A 44 13.06 -0.25 -1.63
C ALA A 44 12.51 0.41 -2.91
N ASN A 45 11.57 -0.26 -3.59
CA ASN A 45 10.80 0.29 -4.73
C ASN A 45 9.56 1.10 -4.30
N ASN A 46 9.38 1.31 -2.99
CA ASN A 46 8.20 1.91 -2.38
C ASN A 46 6.88 1.16 -2.66
N GLU A 47 6.94 -0.14 -2.97
CA GLU A 47 5.73 -0.98 -3.01
C GLU A 47 5.48 -1.62 -1.63
N CYS A 48 4.21 -1.71 -1.25
CA CYS A 48 3.81 -2.33 0.00
C CYS A 48 3.67 -3.84 -0.16
N HIS A 49 4.45 -4.59 0.60
CA HIS A 49 4.43 -6.06 0.61
C HIS A 49 3.86 -6.60 1.92
N PRO A 50 3.11 -7.71 1.90
CA PRO A 50 2.57 -8.32 3.11
C PRO A 50 3.70 -8.78 4.03
N CYS A 51 3.59 -8.44 5.31
CA CYS A 51 4.46 -8.99 6.34
C CYS A 51 4.24 -10.50 6.47
N HIS A 52 5.24 -11.19 7.00
CA HIS A 52 5.08 -12.58 7.37
C HIS A 52 3.97 -12.75 8.42
N ALA A 53 3.20 -13.84 8.38
CA ALA A 53 2.07 -14.07 9.28
C ALA A 53 2.44 -14.14 10.78
N ASN A 54 3.74 -14.22 11.09
CA ASN A 54 4.26 -14.23 12.46
C ASN A 54 4.78 -12.86 12.93
N CYS A 55 4.77 -11.83 12.07
CA CYS A 55 4.97 -10.45 12.47
C CYS A 55 3.64 -9.91 12.99
N THR A 56 3.50 -9.90 14.32
CA THR A 56 2.37 -9.35 15.07
C THR A 56 2.88 -8.42 16.16
#